data_AF-A0A1G1FKR7-F1
#
_entry.id   AF-A0A1G1FKR7-F1
#
_cell.length_a   1.000
_cell.length_b   1.000
_cell.length_c   1.000
_cell.angle_alpha   90.00
_cell.angle_beta   90.00
_cell.angle_gamma   90.00
#
_symmetry.space_group_name_H-M   'P 1'
#
loop_
_entity.id
_entity.type
_entity.pdbx_description
1 polymer ?
#
loop_
_entity_poly.entity_id
_entity_poly.type
_entity_poly.pdbx_seq_one_letter_code
_entity_poly.pdbx_strand_id
1 'polypeptide(L)' 'MSLNNTLVEKALELKPQDKIVLIEALVSSLDKPDPKIAKMWLKEAEARLKAYRAGKSKGIPAEEIFNEKLWGMTENV' A
#
# COMPACT_ATOMS: atom_id res chain seq x y z
N MET A 1 -8.48 25.11 -7.20
CA MET A 1 -9.73 24.32 -7.13
C MET A 1 -10.17 24.31 -5.68
N SER A 2 -11.42 24.66 -5.38
CA SER A 2 -11.95 24.56 -4.02
C SER A 2 -12.64 23.20 -3.87
N LEU A 3 -12.35 22.49 -2.77
CA LEU A 3 -13.10 21.29 -2.40
C LEU A 3 -14.50 21.69 -1.94
N ASN A 4 -15.49 20.87 -2.29
CA ASN A 4 -16.84 21.10 -1.80
C ASN A 4 -16.90 20.69 -0.31
N ASN A 5 -17.06 21.66 0.58
CA ASN A 5 -17.11 21.42 2.03
C ASN A 5 -18.21 20.43 2.43
N THR A 6 -19.39 20.48 1.80
CA THR A 6 -20.47 19.51 2.11
C THR A 6 -20.15 18.08 1.70
N LEU A 7 -19.27 17.86 0.72
CA LEU A 7 -18.82 16.51 0.35
C LEU A 7 -17.81 15.98 1.38
N VAL A 8 -16.91 16.85 1.85
CA VAL A 8 -15.92 16.49 2.87
C VAL A 8 -16.61 16.14 4.18
N GLU A 9 -17.57 16.96 4.63
CA GLU A 9 -18.36 16.70 5.84
C GLU A 9 -19.04 15.32 5.79
N LYS A 10 -19.73 15.01 4.68
CA LYS A 10 -20.37 13.70 4.49
C LYS A 10 -19.38 12.54 4.52
N ALA A 11 -18.20 12.70 3.92
CA ALA A 11 -17.16 11.67 3.95
C ALA A 11 -16.60 11.47 5.37
N LEU A 12 -16.51 12.54 6.17
CA LEU A 12 -16.06 12.48 7.55
C LEU A 12 -17.11 11.88 8.50
N GLU A 13 -18.40 11.92 8.15
CA GLU A 13 -19.48 11.27 8.90
C GLU A 13 -19.59 9.75 8.66
N LEU A 14 -18.94 9.23 7.62
CA LEU A 14 -18.95 7.79 7.31
C LEU A 14 -18.37 6.95 8.47
N LYS A 15 -18.88 5.72 8.58
CA LYS A 15 -18.28 4.72 9.46
C LYS A 15 -16.85 4.41 9.00
N PRO A 16 -15.94 3.99 9.90
CA PRO A 16 -14.55 3.71 9.55
C PRO A 16 -14.39 2.77 8.34
N GLN A 17 -15.21 1.72 8.24
CA GLN A 17 -15.17 0.77 7.14
C GLN A 17 -15.53 1.43 5.80
N ASP A 18 -16.60 2.24 5.77
CA ASP A 18 -17.05 2.93 4.57
C ASP A 18 -16.06 4.02 4.14
N LYS A 19 -15.35 4.65 5.09
CA LYS A 19 -14.25 5.58 4.81
C LYS A 19 -13.11 4.88 4.06
N ILE A 20 -12.71 3.69 4.52
CA ILE A 20 -11.65 2.91 3.86
C ILE A 20 -12.06 2.59 2.43
N VAL A 21 -13.28 2.09 2.22
CA VAL A 21 -13.80 1.78 0.88
C VAL A 21 -13.81 3.01 -0.02
N LEU A 22 -14.26 4.16 0.49
CA LEU A 22 -14.24 5.42 -0.27
C LEU A 22 -12.82 5.85 -0.65
N ILE A 23 -11.87 5.78 0.30
CA ILE A 23 -10.47 6.13 0.06
C ILE A 23 -9.87 5.22 -1.01
N GLU A 24 -10.07 3.90 -0.92
CA GLU A 24 -9.59 2.93 -1.90
C GLU A 24 -10.14 3.22 -3.31
N ALA A 25 -11.44 3.53 -3.41
CA ALA A 25 -12.06 3.89 -4.68
C ALA A 25 -11.47 5.19 -5.26
N LEU A 26 -11.26 6.20 -4.43
CA LEU A 26 -10.65 7.46 -4.84
C LEU A 26 -9.21 7.25 -5.32
N VAL A 27 -8.38 6.55 -4.54
CA VAL A 27 -6.99 6.25 -4.92
C VAL A 27 -6.93 5.46 -6.23
N SER A 28 -7.76 4.43 -6.36
CA SER A 28 -7.86 3.61 -7.59
C SER A 28 -8.32 4.42 -8.81
N SER A 29 -9.05 5.51 -8.60
CA SER A 29 -9.48 6.40 -9.69
C SER A 29 -8.37 7.31 -10.20
N LEU A 30 -7.41 7.67 -9.33
CA LEU A 30 -6.31 8.58 -9.62
C LEU A 30 -5.14 7.84 -10.27
N ASP A 31 -4.83 6.65 -9.76
CA ASP A 31 -3.77 5.79 -10.28
C ASP A 31 -4.40 4.49 -10.77
N LYS A 32 -4.72 4.47 -12.07
CA LYS A 32 -5.17 3.25 -12.74
C LYS A 32 -3.92 2.46 -13.14
N PRO A 33 -3.58 1.36 -12.44
CA PRO A 33 -2.38 0.61 -12.77
C PRO A 33 -2.49 0.10 -14.22
N ASP A 34 -1.46 0.39 -15.03
CA ASP A 34 -1.38 -0.18 -16.37
C ASP A 34 -1.38 -1.71 -16.23
N PRO A 35 -2.36 -2.42 -16.81
CA PRO A 35 -2.44 -3.88 -16.70
C PRO A 35 -1.17 -4.60 -17.18
N LYS A 36 -0.42 -4.01 -18.12
CA LYS A 36 0.87 -4.54 -18.57
C LYS A 36 1.92 -4.44 -17.48
N ILE A 37 1.99 -3.29 -16.79
CA ILE A 37 2.91 -3.09 -15.67
C ILE A 37 2.55 -4.04 -14.52
N ALA A 38 1.27 -4.13 -14.15
CA ALA A 38 0.80 -5.05 -13.12
C ALA A 38 1.18 -6.51 -13.43
N LYS A 39 1.03 -6.94 -14.69
CA LYS A 39 1.45 -8.28 -15.14
C LYS A 39 2.96 -8.49 -15.06
N MET A 40 3.77 -7.49 -15.39
CA MET A 40 5.23 -7.56 -15.26
C MET A 40 5.66 -7.66 -13.79
N TRP A 41 5.03 -6.89 -12.91
CA TRP A 41 5.27 -6.96 -11.46
C TRP A 41 4.89 -8.32 -10.87
N LEU A 42 3.74 -8.88 -11.27
CA LEU A 42 3.33 -10.21 -10.82
C LEU A 42 4.38 -11.28 -11.22
N LYS A 43 4.80 -11.27 -12.49
CA LYS A 43 5.82 -12.20 -12.98
C LYS A 43 7.13 -12.08 -12.21
N GLU A 44 7.57 -10.85 -11.92
CA GLU A 44 8.79 -10.60 -11.15
C GLU A 44 8.66 -11.07 -9.70
N ALA A 45 7.53 -10.78 -9.05
CA ALA A 45 7.27 -11.19 -7.68
C ALA A 45 7.29 -12.73 -7.54
N GLU A 46 6.63 -13.44 -8.46
CA GLU A 46 6.65 -14.91 -8.51
C GLU A 46 8.06 -15.46 -8.74
N ALA A 47 8.83 -14.85 -9.65
CA ALA A 47 10.21 -15.24 -9.90
C ALA A 47 11.10 -15.07 -8.67
N ARG A 48 11.00 -13.94 -7.96
CA ARG A 48 11.75 -13.67 -6.72
C ARG A 48 11.37 -14.64 -5.61
N LEU A 49 10.08 -14.93 -5.44
CA LEU A 49 9.61 -15.89 -4.45
C LEU A 49 10.16 -17.30 -4.72
N LYS A 50 10.16 -17.71 -6.00
CA LYS A 50 10.73 -19.00 -6.41
C LYS A 50 12.24 -19.06 -6.15
N ALA A 51 12.99 -18.00 -6.48
CA ALA A 51 14.42 -17.93 -6.23
C ALA A 51 14.73 -18.02 -4.72
N TYR A 52 13.97 -17.30 -3.89
CA TYR A 52 14.12 -17.34 -2.43
C TYR A 52 13.87 -18.73 -1.86
N ARG A 53 12.74 -19.36 -2.24
CA ARG A 53 12.40 -20.73 -1.81
C ARG A 53 13.43 -21.77 -2.27
N ALA A 54 14.11 -21.53 -3.38
CA ALA A 54 15.19 -22.39 -3.89
C ALA A 54 16.57 -22.07 -3.26
N GLY A 55 16.66 -21.16 -2.29
CA GLY A 55 17.91 -20.74 -1.67
C GLY A 55 18.84 -19.91 -2.58
N LYS A 56 18.32 -19.43 -3.72
CA LYS A 56 19.08 -18.64 -4.71
C LYS A 56 19.10 -17.15 -4.41
N SER A 57 18.28 -16.69 -3.48
CA SER A 57 18.32 -15.33 -2.94
C SER A 57 18.20 -15.37 -1.41
N LYS A 58 18.84 -14.40 -0.75
CA LYS A 58 18.75 -14.23 0.70
C LYS A 58 17.66 -13.21 1.02
N GLY A 59 16.82 -13.54 1.99
CA GLY A 59 15.90 -12.59 2.62
C GLY A 59 16.57 -11.92 3.81
N ILE A 60 16.02 -10.78 4.22
CA ILE A 60 16.34 -10.15 5.50
C ILE A 60 15.18 -10.52 6.45
N PRO A 61 15.44 -11.01 7.67
CA PRO A 61 14.38 -11.25 8.65
C PRO A 61 13.54 -10.00 8.88
N ALA A 62 12.22 -10.17 9.03
CA ALA A 62 11.31 -9.05 9.18
C ALA A 62 11.65 -8.25 10.46
N GLU A 63 12.06 -8.94 11.52
CA GLU A 63 12.46 -8.38 12.81
C GLU A 63 13.67 -7.44 12.68
N GLU A 64 14.58 -7.68 11.73
CA GLU A 64 15.70 -6.79 11.45
C GLU A 64 15.23 -5.49 10.76
N ILE A 65 14.16 -5.53 9.97
CA ILE A 65 13.61 -4.35 9.28
C ILE A 65 12.71 -3.54 10.20
N PHE A 66 11.84 -4.21 10.96
CA PHE A 66 10.83 -3.57 11.81
C PHE A 66 11.33 -3.24 13.22
N ASN A 67 12.62 -3.41 13.51
CA ASN A 67 13.20 -2.93 14.76
C ASN A 67 13.07 -1.40 14.84
N GLU A 68 12.58 -0.89 15.97
CA GLU A 68 12.27 0.53 16.22
C GLU A 68 13.40 1.48 15.82
N LYS A 69 14.65 1.02 15.95
CA LYS A 69 15.86 1.79 15.67
C LYS A 69 16.09 2.07 14.17
N LEU A 70 15.53 1.28 13.26
CA LEU A 70 15.73 1.42 11.80
C LEU A 70 14.55 2.08 11.09
N TRP A 71 13.35 1.95 11.64
CA TRP A 71 12.12 2.35 10.97
C TRP A 71 11.69 3.81 11.27
N GLY A 72 12.28 4.49 12.26
CA GLY A 72 12.09 5.94 12.47
C GLY A 72 10.64 6.39 12.74
N MET A 73 9.69 5.47 12.91
CA MET A 73 8.27 5.78 13.12
C MET A 73 7.91 5.96 14.60
N THR A 74 8.79 6.59 15.39
CA THR A 74 8.51 6.96 16.79
C THR A 74 8.56 8.47 17.01
N GLU A 75 8.05 9.26 16.08
CA GLU A 75 7.60 10.63 16.39
C GLU A 75 6.09 10.75 16.13
N ASN A 76 5.35 10.64 17.25
CA ASN A 76 4.04 11.19 17.54
C ASN A 76 3.05 11.38 16.37
N VAL A 77 2.10 10.44 16.27
CA VAL A 77 0.73 10.74 15.81
C VAL A 77 -0.21 10.48 16.97
#